data_AF-A0A1F9ZPM2-F1
#
_entry.id   AF-A0A1F9ZPM2-F1
#
_cell.length_a   1.000
_cell.length_b   1.000
_cell.length_c   1.000
_cell.angle_alpha   90.00
_cell.angle_beta   90.00
_cell.angle_gamma   90.00
#
_symmetry.space_group_name_H-M   'P 1'
#
loop_
_entity.id
_entity.type
_entity.pdbx_description
1 polymer ?
#
loop_
_entity_poly.entity_id
_entity_poly.type
_entity_poly.pdbx_seq_one_letter_code
_entity_poly.pdbx_strand_id
1 'polypeptide(L)'
;MSLRLLKFEIKNLLRDRMTFMLLAVPLLVGWLGKYLIENDTFNNPIASNMIIIALTLISGVMFGSMAGFSILDDRDDHVFVSIQISPLSIRYYVWMKVIFVYVLSVISSLIIFAMVGGMEMQWWQLILIALLNGFQAPTNAFLVNAFASNKVEGFVAMKA
;
A
#
# COMPACT_ATOMS: atom_id res chain seq x y z
N MET A 1 0.97 -10.96 26.17
CA MET A 1 1.45 -11.03 24.77
C MET A 1 2.83 -10.40 24.70
N SER A 2 3.86 -11.13 24.25
CA SER A 2 5.23 -10.62 24.37
C SER A 2 5.51 -9.58 23.29
N LEU A 3 5.86 -8.36 23.69
CA LEU A 3 6.33 -7.28 22.80
C LEU A 3 7.47 -7.73 21.87
N ARG A 4 8.19 -8.80 22.25
CA ARG A 4 9.26 -9.42 21.47
C ARG A 4 8.76 -10.07 20.18
N LEU A 5 7.62 -10.76 20.20
CA LEU A 5 7.06 -11.40 19.01
C LEU A 5 6.60 -10.36 17.98
N LEU A 6 5.94 -9.30 18.45
CA LEU A 6 5.55 -8.17 17.62
C LEU A 6 6.75 -7.50 16.93
N LYS A 7 7.81 -7.23 17.71
CA LYS A 7 9.03 -6.62 17.17
C LYS A 7 9.73 -7.53 16.16
N PHE A 8 9.72 -8.84 16.38
CA PHE A 8 10.26 -9.81 15.44
C PHE A 8 9.49 -9.77 14.11
N GLU A 9 8.16 -9.78 14.18
CA GLU A 9 7.32 -9.79 12.99
C GLU A 9 7.44 -8.51 12.16
N ILE A 10 7.48 -7.33 12.81
CA ILE A 10 7.73 -6.05 12.12
C ILE A 10 9.09 -6.07 11.42
N LYS A 11 10.12 -6.61 12.07
CA LYS A 11 11.46 -6.73 11.47
C LYS A 11 11.44 -7.70 10.28
N ASN A 12 10.62 -8.74 10.34
CA ASN A 12 10.46 -9.70 9.25
C ASN A 12 9.77 -9.04 8.05
N LEU A 13 8.65 -8.35 8.28
CA LEU A 13 7.94 -7.59 7.24
C LEU A 13 8.86 -6.56 6.55
N LEU A 14 9.65 -5.81 7.31
CA LEU A 14 10.61 -4.84 6.74
C LEU A 14 11.72 -5.47 5.88
N ARG A 15 12.00 -6.77 6.05
CA ARG A 15 13.02 -7.50 5.29
C ARG A 15 12.45 -8.27 4.10
N ASP A 16 11.13 -8.28 3.96
CA ASP A 16 10.46 -8.94 2.85
C ASP A 16 10.68 -8.17 1.54
N ARG A 17 10.84 -8.92 0.43
CA ARG A 17 10.94 -8.38 -0.92
C ARG A 17 9.70 -7.55 -1.27
N MET A 18 8.53 -7.93 -0.77
CA MET A 18 7.28 -7.19 -0.97
C MET A 18 7.34 -5.78 -0.36
N THR A 19 7.92 -5.64 0.84
CA THR A 19 8.08 -4.32 1.47
C THR A 19 9.08 -3.45 0.74
N PHE A 20 10.13 -4.05 0.17
CA PHE A 20 11.05 -3.32 -0.70
C PHE A 20 10.35 -2.79 -1.94
N MET A 21 9.49 -3.58 -2.59
CA MET A 21 8.66 -3.12 -3.70
C MET A 21 7.72 -1.98 -3.27
N LEU A 22 7.06 -2.11 -2.11
CA LEU A 22 6.19 -1.07 -1.55
C LEU A 22 6.92 0.26 -1.33
N LEU A 23 8.21 0.24 -0.96
CA LEU A 23 9.01 1.46 -0.80
C LEU A 23 9.51 2.02 -2.15
N ALA A 24 9.75 1.16 -3.14
CA ALA A 24 10.21 1.58 -4.46
C ALA A 24 9.10 2.25 -5.29
N VAL A 25 7.86 1.74 -5.21
CA VAL A 25 6.70 2.25 -5.97
C VAL A 25 6.49 3.77 -5.81
N PRO A 26 6.39 4.37 -4.60
CA PRO A 26 6.23 5.81 -4.44
C PRO A 26 7.35 6.63 -5.08
N LEU A 27 8.59 6.15 -4.97
CA LEU A 27 9.75 6.85 -5.51
C LEU A 27 9.71 6.85 -7.04
N LEU A 28 9.37 5.72 -7.65
CA LEU A 28 9.20 5.60 -9.10
C LEU A 28 8.03 6.45 -9.59
N VAL A 29 6.87 6.37 -8.93
CA VAL A 29 5.66 7.12 -9.29
C VAL A 29 5.87 8.63 -9.10
N GLY A 30 6.50 9.05 -8.00
CA GLY A 30 6.83 10.44 -7.72
C GLY A 30 7.86 11.00 -8.71
N TRP A 31 8.88 10.21 -9.05
CA TRP A 31 9.85 10.59 -10.08
C TRP A 31 9.21 10.74 -11.46
N LEU A 32 8.35 9.79 -11.85
CA LEU A 32 7.57 9.87 -13.09
C LEU A 32 6.67 11.10 -13.10
N GLY A 33 5.97 11.38 -12.00
CA GLY A 33 5.11 12.55 -11.87
C GLY A 33 5.87 13.86 -12.05
N LYS A 34 7.02 13.98 -11.39
CA LYS A 34 7.90 15.14 -11.54
C LYS A 34 8.40 15.30 -12.98
N TYR A 35 8.88 14.22 -13.59
CA TYR A 35 9.34 14.21 -14.97
C TYR A 35 8.23 14.61 -15.96
N LEU A 36 6.99 14.16 -15.76
CA LEU A 36 5.85 14.50 -16.63
C LEU A 36 5.47 15.99 -16.54
N ILE A 37 5.61 16.61 -15.37
CA ILE A 37 5.30 18.02 -15.16
C ILE A 37 6.42 18.92 -15.69
N GLU A 38 7.69 18.56 -15.47
CA GLU A 38 8.85 19.37 -15.89
C GLU A 38 9.05 19.42 -17.41
N ASN A 39 8.60 18.40 -18.16
CA ASN A 39 8.77 18.37 -19.62
C ASN A 39 7.73 19.20 -20.41
N ASP A 40 6.97 20.08 -19.74
CA ASP A 40 6.09 21.09 -20.35
C ASP A 40 4.98 20.55 -21.28
N THR A 41 4.79 19.23 -21.33
CA THR A 41 3.68 18.56 -22.05
C THR A 41 2.31 18.94 -21.49
N PHE A 42 2.27 19.49 -20.27
CA PHE A 42 1.07 19.89 -19.56
C PHE A 42 1.21 21.31 -18.99
N ASN A 43 1.38 22.32 -19.86
CA ASN A 43 1.46 23.74 -19.48
C ASN A 43 0.12 24.32 -18.93
N ASN A 44 -0.81 23.45 -18.50
CA ASN A 44 -2.08 23.84 -17.90
C ASN A 44 -2.09 23.40 -16.41
N PRO A 45 -2.28 24.33 -15.46
CA PRO A 45 -2.34 24.04 -14.03
C PRO A 45 -3.37 22.96 -13.63
N ILE A 46 -4.43 22.80 -14.42
CA ILE A 46 -5.46 21.79 -14.16
C ILE A 46 -4.92 20.40 -14.50
N ALA A 47 -4.16 20.27 -15.60
CA ALA A 47 -3.64 19.00 -16.06
C ALA A 47 -2.57 18.46 -15.11
N SER A 48 -1.68 19.31 -14.60
CA SER A 48 -0.68 18.91 -13.59
C SER A 48 -1.33 18.40 -12.31
N ASN A 49 -2.35 19.10 -11.79
CA ASN A 49 -3.11 18.66 -10.62
C ASN A 49 -3.81 17.32 -10.84
N MET A 50 -4.40 17.08 -12.02
CA MET A 50 -5.01 15.80 -12.37
C MET A 50 -3.99 14.65 -12.37
N ILE A 51 -2.79 14.89 -12.88
CA ILE A 51 -1.71 13.88 -12.87
C ILE A 51 -1.31 13.54 -11.43
N ILE A 52 -1.13 14.54 -10.56
CA ILE A 52 -0.80 14.32 -9.14
C ILE A 52 -1.86 13.46 -8.46
N ILE A 53 -3.15 13.80 -8.65
CA ILE A 53 -4.27 13.06 -8.08
C ILE A 53 -4.28 11.62 -8.62
N ALA A 54 -4.18 11.44 -9.94
CA ALA A 54 -4.20 10.12 -10.58
C ALA A 54 -3.06 9.22 -10.10
N LEU A 55 -1.83 9.74 -10.05
CA LEU A 55 -0.66 9.00 -9.58
C LEU A 55 -0.79 8.61 -8.11
N THR A 56 -1.33 9.51 -7.28
CA THR A 56 -1.56 9.25 -5.86
C THR A 56 -2.61 8.15 -5.64
N LEU A 57 -3.72 8.18 -6.40
CA LEU A 57 -4.75 7.15 -6.34
C LEU A 57 -4.25 5.79 -6.84
N ILE A 58 -3.52 5.76 -7.96
CA ILE A 58 -2.92 4.52 -8.49
C ILE A 58 -1.98 3.90 -7.46
N SER A 59 -1.17 4.73 -6.78
CA SER A 59 -0.35 4.25 -5.66
C SER A 59 -1.22 3.63 -4.57
N GLY A 60 -2.30 4.28 -4.13
CA GLY A 60 -3.18 3.73 -3.09
C GLY A 60 -3.72 2.33 -3.43
N VAL A 61 -4.20 2.16 -4.67
CA VAL A 61 -4.68 0.87 -5.18
C VAL A 61 -3.57 -0.17 -5.20
N MET A 62 -2.36 0.17 -5.64
CA MET A 62 -1.23 -0.76 -5.67
C MET A 62 -0.88 -1.29 -4.28
N PHE A 63 -0.87 -0.43 -3.27
CA PHE A 63 -0.62 -0.83 -1.88
C PHE A 63 -1.72 -1.77 -1.36
N GLY A 64 -2.99 -1.51 -1.71
CA GLY A 64 -4.09 -2.41 -1.35
C GLY A 64 -4.05 -3.76 -2.04
N SER A 65 -3.70 -3.79 -3.32
CA SER A 65 -3.49 -5.05 -4.03
C SER A 65 -2.33 -5.83 -3.44
N MET A 66 -1.20 -5.18 -3.14
CA MET A 66 -0.04 -5.82 -2.50
C MET A 66 -0.38 -6.36 -1.11
N ALA A 67 -1.14 -5.63 -0.30
CA ALA A 67 -1.64 -6.15 0.98
C ALA A 67 -2.56 -7.36 0.78
N GLY A 68 -3.48 -7.30 -0.19
CA GLY A 68 -4.39 -8.40 -0.52
C GLY A 68 -3.65 -9.67 -0.91
N PHE A 69 -2.75 -9.56 -1.89
CA PHE A 69 -1.93 -10.68 -2.35
C PHE A 69 -0.96 -11.19 -1.29
N SER A 70 -0.38 -10.31 -0.46
CA SER A 70 0.51 -10.74 0.62
C SER A 70 -0.21 -11.60 1.67
N ILE A 71 -1.51 -11.40 1.89
CA ILE A 71 -2.31 -12.27 2.77
C ILE A 71 -2.65 -13.60 2.07
N LEU A 72 -2.90 -13.58 0.75
CA LEU A 72 -3.08 -14.81 -0.03
C LEU A 72 -1.79 -15.64 -0.08
N ASP A 73 -0.62 -14.98 -0.19
CA ASP A 73 0.69 -15.60 -0.09
C ASP A 73 0.85 -16.36 1.22
N ASP A 74 0.50 -15.73 2.35
CA ASP A 74 0.57 -16.38 3.66
C ASP A 74 -0.34 -17.60 3.77
N ARG A 75 -1.50 -17.59 3.11
CA ARG A 75 -2.41 -18.75 3.10
C ARG A 75 -1.82 -19.89 2.27
N ASP A 76 -1.32 -19.57 1.08
CA ASP A 76 -0.71 -20.52 0.15
C ASP A 76 0.54 -21.17 0.75
N ASP A 77 1.35 -20.40 1.48
CA ASP A 77 2.57 -20.86 2.13
C ASP A 77 2.32 -21.51 3.52
N HIS A 78 1.05 -21.73 3.88
CA HIS A 78 0.62 -22.30 5.17
C HIS A 78 1.15 -21.55 6.41
N VAL A 79 1.43 -20.25 6.28
CA VAL A 79 1.85 -19.38 7.38
C VAL A 79 0.77 -19.34 8.47
N PHE A 80 -0.52 -19.38 8.09
CA PHE A 80 -1.62 -19.38 9.05
C PHE A 80 -1.64 -20.63 9.94
N VAL A 81 -1.27 -21.79 9.39
CA VAL A 81 -1.13 -23.04 10.16
C VAL A 81 0.02 -22.92 11.16
N SER A 82 1.13 -22.32 10.73
CA SER A 82 2.29 -22.05 11.59
C SER A 82 1.96 -21.06 12.70
N ILE A 83 1.08 -20.08 12.45
CA ILE A 83 0.61 -19.13 13.47
C ILE A 83 -0.30 -19.81 14.49
N GLN A 84 -1.12 -20.80 14.10
CA GLN A 84 -2.04 -21.49 15.02
C GLN A 84 -1.33 -22.28 16.14
N ILE A 85 -0.12 -22.76 15.88
CA ILE A 85 0.72 -23.42 16.90
C ILE A 85 1.55 -22.43 17.74
N SER A 86 1.49 -21.14 17.41
CA SER A 86 2.12 -20.05 18.16
C SER A 86 1.10 -19.41 19.13
N PRO A 87 1.54 -18.63 20.13
CA PRO A 87 0.62 -17.91 21.02
C PRO A 87 -0.06 -16.69 20.35
N LEU A 88 0.04 -16.53 19.03
CA LEU A 88 -0.54 -15.43 18.26
C LEU A 88 -1.83 -15.87 17.57
N SER A 89 -2.84 -15.00 17.57
CA SER A 89 -4.05 -15.24 16.78
C SER A 89 -3.87 -14.80 15.33
N ILE A 90 -4.43 -15.57 14.40
CA ILE A 90 -4.45 -15.24 12.96
C ILE A 90 -5.06 -13.85 12.73
N ARG A 91 -6.15 -13.54 13.45
CA ARG A 91 -6.81 -12.23 13.35
C ARG A 91 -5.86 -11.08 13.66
N TYR A 92 -5.08 -11.19 14.73
CA TYR A 92 -4.13 -10.15 15.10
C TYR A 92 -3.01 -10.00 14.07
N TYR A 93 -2.52 -11.12 13.55
CA TYR A 93 -1.50 -11.13 12.48
C TYR A 93 -1.99 -10.41 11.22
N VAL A 94 -3.19 -10.73 10.73
CA VAL A 94 -3.77 -10.07 9.55
C VAL A 94 -3.95 -8.56 9.78
N TRP A 95 -4.50 -8.16 10.93
CA TRP A 95 -4.64 -6.73 11.25
C TRP A 95 -3.30 -6.01 11.32
N MET A 96 -2.28 -6.64 11.90
CA MET A 96 -0.94 -6.07 11.97
C MET A 96 -0.35 -5.84 10.58
N LYS A 97 -0.44 -6.82 9.68
CA LYS A 97 0.01 -6.69 8.29
C LYS A 97 -0.77 -5.61 7.53
N VAL A 98 -2.10 -5.57 7.67
CA VAL A 98 -2.95 -4.56 7.02
C VAL A 98 -2.65 -3.14 7.53
N ILE A 99 -2.50 -2.95 8.84
CA ILE A 99 -2.12 -1.66 9.44
C ILE A 99 -0.73 -1.24 8.97
N PHE A 100 0.21 -2.18 8.89
CA PHE A 100 1.55 -1.92 8.38
C PHE A 100 1.52 -1.39 6.94
N VAL A 101 0.80 -2.05 6.02
CA VAL A 101 0.69 -1.58 4.64
C VAL A 101 -0.12 -0.28 4.53
N TYR A 102 -1.14 -0.07 5.37
CA TYR A 102 -1.84 1.21 5.47
C TYR A 102 -0.88 2.35 5.81
N VAL A 103 -0.05 2.21 6.85
CA VAL A 103 0.94 3.23 7.24
C VAL A 103 1.92 3.50 6.11
N LEU A 104 2.39 2.45 5.43
CA LEU A 104 3.27 2.62 4.26
C LEU A 104 2.56 3.34 3.11
N SER A 105 1.28 3.09 2.86
CA SER A 105 0.48 3.78 1.83
C SER A 105 0.30 5.26 2.14
N VAL A 106 0.13 5.63 3.41
CA VAL A 106 0.06 7.02 3.85
C VAL A 106 1.41 7.72 3.63
N ILE A 107 2.51 7.09 4.06
CA ILE A 107 3.88 7.60 3.86
C ILE A 107 4.17 7.76 2.37
N SER A 108 3.81 6.77 1.55
CA SER A 108 3.92 6.79 0.09
C SER A 108 3.23 8.01 -0.52
N SER A 109 1.99 8.27 -0.13
CA SER A 109 1.21 9.42 -0.62
C SER A 109 1.89 10.75 -0.27
N LEU A 110 2.42 10.87 0.95
CA LEU A 110 3.17 12.05 1.38
C LEU A 110 4.47 12.25 0.59
N ILE A 111 5.20 11.16 0.29
CA ILE A 111 6.41 11.22 -0.54
C ILE A 111 6.07 11.71 -1.94
N ILE A 112 4.99 11.21 -2.55
CA ILE A 112 4.55 11.64 -3.89
C ILE A 112 4.24 13.14 -3.88
N PHE A 113 3.47 13.63 -2.89
CA PHE A 113 3.19 15.07 -2.76
C PHE A 113 4.46 15.91 -2.58
N ALA A 114 5.43 15.42 -1.79
CA ALA A 114 6.69 16.11 -1.57
C ALA A 114 7.59 16.15 -2.82
N MET A 115 7.62 15.07 -3.61
CA MET A 115 8.46 14.95 -4.80
C MET A 115 7.93 15.76 -5.99
N VAL A 116 6.61 15.72 -6.21
CA VAL A 116 5.98 16.33 -7.39
C VAL A 116 5.73 17.83 -7.18
N GLY A 117 5.72 18.30 -5.93
CA GLY A 117 5.34 19.66 -5.58
C GLY A 117 3.83 19.71 -5.39
N GLY A 118 3.40 19.84 -4.13
CA GLY A 118 2.00 19.76 -3.75
C GLY A 118 1.13 20.75 -4.51
N MET A 119 -0.14 20.36 -4.71
CA MET A 119 -1.22 21.28 -5.07
C MET A 119 -1.19 22.50 -4.15
N GLU A 120 -1.73 23.66 -4.55
CA GLU A 120 -1.86 24.90 -3.75
C GLU A 120 -2.75 24.67 -2.50
N MET A 121 -2.31 23.81 -1.61
CA MET A 121 -3.02 23.25 -0.47
C MET A 121 -2.12 23.34 0.75
N GLN A 122 -2.76 23.49 1.90
CA GLN A 122 -2.07 23.52 3.18
C GLN A 122 -1.57 22.11 3.54
N TRP A 123 -0.45 22.04 4.26
CA TRP A 123 0.18 20.77 4.63
C TRP A 123 -0.76 19.81 5.39
N TRP A 124 -1.70 20.34 6.19
CA TRP A 124 -2.68 19.53 6.91
C TRP A 124 -3.73 18.90 5.97
N GLN A 125 -4.06 19.56 4.85
CA GLN A 125 -4.97 18.99 3.83
C GLN A 125 -4.31 17.80 3.16
N LEU A 126 -3.03 17.91 2.84
CA LEU A 126 -2.24 16.81 2.26
C LEU A 126 -2.19 15.60 3.18
N ILE A 127 -2.07 15.80 4.50
CA ILE A 127 -2.11 14.71 5.49
C ILE A 127 -3.49 14.03 5.50
N LEU A 128 -4.57 14.81 5.52
CA LEU A 128 -5.93 14.24 5.50
C LEU A 128 -6.19 13.44 4.22
N ILE A 129 -5.74 13.95 3.07
CA ILE A 129 -5.84 13.25 1.79
C ILE A 129 -4.99 11.97 1.81
N ALA A 130 -3.77 12.02 2.34
CA ALA A 130 -2.91 10.84 2.44
C ALA A 130 -3.51 9.75 3.33
N LEU A 131 -4.10 10.13 4.47
CA LEU A 131 -4.83 9.21 5.35
C LEU A 131 -6.03 8.58 4.62
N LEU A 132 -6.82 9.39 3.93
CA LEU A 132 -7.99 8.93 3.18
C LEU A 132 -7.60 8.01 2.01
N ASN A 133 -6.54 8.37 1.28
CA ASN A 133 -5.98 7.52 0.21
C ASN A 133 -5.45 6.19 0.77
N GLY A 134 -4.83 6.23 1.95
CA GLY A 134 -4.33 5.05 2.65
C GLY A 134 -5.40 4.00 2.93
N PHE A 135 -6.66 4.39 3.13
CA PHE A 135 -7.77 3.45 3.34
C PHE A 135 -8.04 2.52 2.15
N GLN A 136 -7.55 2.84 0.95
CA GLN A 136 -7.59 1.91 -0.16
C GLN A 136 -6.83 0.62 0.16
N ALA A 137 -5.77 0.70 0.99
CA ALA A 137 -5.00 -0.46 1.38
C ALA A 137 -5.84 -1.55 2.11
N PRO A 138 -6.45 -1.27 3.28
CA PRO A 138 -7.30 -2.24 3.96
C PRO A 138 -8.53 -2.63 3.14
N THR A 139 -9.17 -1.68 2.45
CA THR A 139 -10.39 -1.97 1.66
C THR A 139 -10.09 -2.97 0.56
N ASN A 140 -9.06 -2.72 -0.26
CA ASN A 140 -8.73 -3.62 -1.36
C ASN A 140 -8.17 -4.96 -0.85
N ALA A 141 -7.38 -4.94 0.23
CA ALA A 141 -6.85 -6.15 0.84
C ALA A 141 -7.97 -7.10 1.29
N PHE A 142 -8.98 -6.59 1.99
CA PHE A 142 -10.10 -7.40 2.46
C PHE A 142 -11.04 -7.82 1.33
N LEU A 143 -11.27 -6.96 0.32
CA LEU A 143 -12.07 -7.34 -0.85
C LEU A 143 -11.44 -8.54 -1.57
N VAL A 144 -10.15 -8.46 -1.91
CA VAL A 144 -9.42 -9.58 -2.54
C VAL A 144 -9.51 -10.84 -1.68
N ASN A 145 -9.32 -10.71 -0.37
CA ASN A 145 -9.32 -11.85 0.55
C ASN A 145 -10.70 -12.41 0.88
N ALA A 146 -11.79 -11.69 0.55
CA ALA A 146 -13.16 -12.14 0.68
C ALA A 146 -13.62 -12.95 -0.54
N PHE A 147 -13.07 -12.65 -1.72
CA PHE A 147 -13.42 -13.32 -2.98
C PHE A 147 -12.42 -14.38 -3.44
N ALA A 148 -11.22 -14.43 -2.83
CA ALA A 148 -10.19 -15.40 -3.17
C ALA A 148 -9.64 -16.14 -1.94
N SER A 149 -9.39 -17.44 -2.12
CA SER A 149 -8.81 -18.33 -1.10
C SER A 149 -7.30 -18.51 -1.28
N ASN A 150 -6.80 -18.36 -2.51
CA ASN A 150 -5.40 -18.51 -2.91
C ASN A 150 -5.02 -17.44 -3.97
N LYS A 151 -3.72 -17.30 -4.28
CA LYS A 151 -3.23 -16.32 -5.27
C LYS A 151 -3.87 -16.48 -6.65
N VAL A 152 -4.07 -17.73 -7.10
CA VAL A 152 -4.57 -18.03 -8.45
C VAL A 152 -6.01 -17.53 -8.60
N GLU A 153 -6.86 -17.80 -7.62
CA GLU A 153 -8.22 -17.25 -7.53
C GLU A 153 -8.20 -15.72 -7.48
N GLY A 154 -7.24 -15.12 -6.76
CA GLY A 154 -7.05 -13.67 -6.73
C GLY A 154 -6.82 -13.06 -8.11
N PHE A 155 -5.95 -13.67 -8.92
CA PHE A 155 -5.72 -13.22 -10.30
C PHE A 155 -6.92 -13.47 -11.22
N VAL A 156 -7.63 -14.58 -11.05
CA VAL A 156 -8.85 -14.88 -11.82
C VAL A 156 -9.94 -13.86 -11.51
N ALA A 157 -10.15 -13.52 -10.24
CA ALA A 157 -11.14 -12.55 -9.80
C ALA A 157 -10.88 -11.13 -10.34
N MET A 158 -9.62 -10.77 -10.62
CA MET A 158 -9.28 -9.49 -11.26
C MET A 158 -9.55 -9.47 -12.76
N LYS A 159 -9.67 -10.63 -13.40
CA LYS A 159 -9.87 -10.76 -14.85
C LYS A 159 -11.36 -10.91 -15.23
N ALA A 160 -12.18 -11.40 -14.31
CA ALA A 160 -13.62 -11.61 -14.49
C ALA A 160 -14.40 -10.28 -14.42
#